data_AF-A0A9X2HNL4-F1
#
_entry.id   AF-A0A9X2HNL4-F1
#
_cell.length_a   1.000
_cell.length_b   1.000
_cell.length_c   1.000
_cell.angle_alpha   90.00
_cell.angle_beta   90.00
_cell.angle_gamma   90.00
#
_symmetry.space_group_name_H-M   'P 1'
#
loop_
_entity.id
_entity.type
_entity.pdbx_description
1 polymer ?
#
loop_
_entity_poly.entity_id
_entity_poly.type
_entity_poly.pdbx_seq_one_letter_code
_entity_poly.pdbx_strand_id
1 'polypeptide(L)'
;MIEFQPTLYLRQSCASCLELAAFLAEGGLFDHFIIQDLWPGDENEGAIDPEPTTIIPPPDFPAAQVAPGEVLIGCDAIIAHYAQRRGLNPDGMPYYQYVQRGPVRRMREQAARRGEPDGALGTSGKERKTRTDRRRNGGRLSRLRHRLAVGDPA
;
A
#
# COMPACT_ATOMS: atom_id res chain seq x y z
N MET A 1 20.94 -29.43 -9.47
CA MET A 1 21.17 -28.05 -9.02
C MET A 1 19.81 -27.37 -9.03
N ILE A 2 19.38 -26.79 -7.91
CA ILE A 2 18.13 -26.03 -7.86
C ILE A 2 18.43 -24.70 -8.54
N GLU A 3 17.73 -24.38 -9.62
CA GLU A 3 17.85 -23.09 -10.30
C GLU A 3 17.23 -22.01 -9.41
N PHE A 4 17.92 -20.88 -9.24
CA PHE A 4 17.41 -19.77 -8.44
C PHE A 4 16.17 -19.17 -9.13
N GLN A 5 15.05 -19.11 -8.40
CA GLN A 5 13.85 -18.42 -8.84
C GLN A 5 13.74 -17.08 -8.11
N PRO A 6 13.69 -15.95 -8.82
CA PRO A 6 13.52 -14.63 -8.21
C PRO A 6 12.29 -14.54 -7.31
N THR A 7 12.40 -13.78 -6.22
CA THR A 7 11.26 -13.51 -5.32
C THR A 7 10.80 -12.07 -5.50
N LEU A 8 9.49 -11.86 -5.65
CA LEU A 8 8.87 -10.56 -5.81
C LEU A 8 8.02 -10.22 -4.60
N TYR A 9 8.32 -9.10 -3.96
CA TYR A 9 7.61 -8.60 -2.79
C TYR A 9 6.64 -7.50 -3.21
N LEU A 10 5.34 -7.78 -3.12
CA LEU A 10 4.28 -6.86 -3.50
C LEU A 10 3.45 -6.49 -2.28
N ARG A 11 3.30 -5.19 -2.05
CA ARG A 11 2.36 -4.71 -1.03
C ARG A 11 0.98 -4.49 -1.64
N GLN A 12 -0.03 -5.00 -0.96
CA GLN A 12 -1.41 -4.73 -1.33
C GLN A 12 -1.75 -3.24 -1.31
N SER A 13 -2.66 -2.86 -2.20
CA SER A 13 -3.08 -1.46 -2.37
C SER A 13 -1.93 -0.50 -2.73
N CYS A 14 -0.75 -0.95 -3.14
CA CYS A 14 0.33 -0.08 -3.57
C CYS A 14 0.23 0.23 -5.09
N ALA A 15 0.21 1.51 -5.45
CA ALA A 15 0.14 1.94 -6.85
C ALA A 15 1.34 1.46 -7.67
N SER A 16 2.56 1.55 -7.11
CA SER A 16 3.79 1.09 -7.77
C SER A 16 3.85 -0.45 -7.89
N CYS A 17 3.22 -1.19 -6.97
CA CYS A 17 3.08 -2.65 -7.12
C CYS A 17 2.11 -3.01 -8.24
N LEU A 18 1.02 -2.27 -8.40
CA LEU A 18 0.09 -2.46 -9.53
C LEU A 18 0.76 -2.16 -10.88
N GLU A 19 1.57 -1.10 -10.94
CA GLU A 19 2.35 -0.76 -12.14
C GLU A 19 3.29 -1.91 -12.53
N LEU A 20 4.05 -2.45 -11.58
CA LEU A 20 4.92 -3.59 -11.82
C LEU A 20 4.13 -4.84 -12.24
N ALA A 21 3.02 -5.13 -11.55
CA ALA A 21 2.15 -6.25 -11.89
C ALA A 21 1.64 -6.17 -13.33
N ALA A 22 1.31 -4.98 -13.83
CA ALA A 22 0.87 -4.80 -15.21
C ALA A 22 1.99 -5.08 -16.23
N PHE A 23 3.22 -4.62 -15.95
CA PHE A 23 4.38 -4.94 -16.76
C PHE A 23 4.64 -6.45 -16.82
N LEU A 24 4.64 -7.12 -15.66
CA LEU A 24 4.89 -8.56 -15.57
C LEU A 24 3.77 -9.38 -16.24
N ALA A 25 2.50 -8.93 -16.13
CA ALA A 25 1.35 -9.56 -16.79
C ALA A 25 1.54 -9.61 -18.31
N GLU A 26 1.77 -8.45 -18.91
CA GLU A 26 1.83 -8.31 -20.36
C GLU A 26 3.14 -8.86 -20.93
N GLY A 27 4.23 -8.79 -20.16
CA GLY A 27 5.49 -9.43 -20.52
C GLY A 27 5.50 -10.95 -20.37
N GLY A 28 4.44 -11.55 -19.81
CA GLY A 28 4.37 -12.99 -19.54
C GLY A 28 5.41 -13.47 -18.54
N LEU A 29 5.76 -12.62 -17.55
CA LEU A 29 6.88 -12.85 -16.63
C LEU A 29 6.45 -13.34 -15.24
N PHE A 30 5.15 -13.39 -14.92
CA PHE A 30 4.70 -13.77 -13.58
C PHE A 30 5.21 -15.13 -13.12
N ASP A 31 5.23 -16.13 -14.01
CA ASP A 31 5.68 -17.49 -13.69
C ASP A 31 7.20 -17.56 -13.42
N HIS A 32 7.95 -16.48 -13.65
CA HIS A 32 9.37 -16.39 -13.30
C HIS A 32 9.64 -15.98 -11.86
N PHE A 33 8.60 -15.62 -11.09
CA PHE A 33 8.77 -15.16 -9.73
C PHE A 33 8.05 -16.07 -8.73
N ILE A 34 8.65 -16.20 -7.55
CA ILE A 34 7.92 -16.53 -6.33
C ILE A 34 7.32 -15.21 -5.84
N ILE A 35 5.99 -15.11 -5.75
CA ILE A 35 5.31 -13.88 -5.32
C ILE A 35 5.04 -13.96 -3.83
N GLN A 36 5.55 -12.96 -3.10
CA GLN A 36 5.27 -12.73 -1.70
C GLN A 36 4.34 -11.53 -1.56
N ASP A 37 3.06 -11.79 -1.31
CA ASP A 37 2.06 -10.76 -1.07
C ASP A 37 2.10 -10.29 0.39
N LEU A 38 2.18 -8.98 0.57
CA LEU A 38 2.28 -8.34 1.87
C LEU A 38 1.07 -7.45 2.14
N TRP A 39 0.53 -7.56 3.35
CA TRP A 39 -0.58 -6.74 3.81
C TRP A 39 -0.07 -5.61 4.73
N PRO A 40 -0.61 -4.40 4.61
CA PRO A 40 -0.30 -3.33 5.54
C PRO A 40 -0.61 -3.73 6.99
N GLY A 41 0.38 -3.63 7.88
CA GLY A 41 0.26 -3.97 9.30
C GLY A 41 0.40 -5.47 9.61
N ASP A 42 0.78 -6.30 8.65
CA ASP A 42 1.16 -7.69 8.89
C ASP A 42 2.54 -7.77 9.57
N GLU A 43 2.75 -8.79 10.40
CA GLU A 43 4.05 -9.10 11.01
C GLU A 43 5.13 -9.33 9.94
N ASN A 44 4.71 -9.78 8.75
CA ASN A 44 5.55 -9.99 7.57
C ASN A 44 5.96 -8.70 6.85
N GLU A 45 5.34 -7.53 7.11
CA GLU A 45 5.70 -6.27 6.44
C GLU A 45 7.10 -5.75 6.88
N GLY A 46 7.59 -6.19 8.05
CA GLY A 46 8.91 -5.82 8.59
C GLY A 46 9.97 -6.92 8.56
N ALA A 47 9.62 -8.14 8.11
CA ALA A 47 10.48 -9.32 8.18
C ALA A 47 10.50 -10.06 6.83
N ILE A 48 10.89 -9.34 5.78
CA ILE A 48 11.36 -9.99 4.55
C ILE A 48 12.79 -10.43 4.86
N ASP A 49 12.98 -11.72 5.14
CA ASP A 49 14.27 -12.30 5.49
C ASP A 49 14.82 -13.14 4.32
N PRO A 50 15.49 -12.51 3.34
CA PRO A 50 16.11 -13.22 2.22
C PRO A 50 17.46 -13.80 2.65
N GLU A 51 17.51 -14.68 3.66
CA GLU A 51 18.74 -15.00 4.41
C GLU A 51 19.36 -13.75 5.11
N PRO A 52 20.14 -13.90 6.20
CA PRO A 52 20.14 -12.96 7.35
C PRO A 52 20.91 -11.64 7.16
N THR A 53 21.05 -11.11 5.95
CA THR A 53 21.89 -9.94 5.66
C THR A 53 21.19 -8.77 4.98
N THR A 54 19.91 -8.85 4.62
CA THR A 54 19.24 -7.69 3.98
C THR A 54 17.84 -7.50 4.52
N ILE A 55 17.76 -6.74 5.63
CA ILE A 55 16.53 -6.12 6.07
C ILE A 55 16.15 -5.08 5.00
N ILE A 56 15.05 -5.29 4.28
CA ILE A 56 14.46 -4.25 3.43
C ILE A 56 13.73 -3.30 4.39
N PRO A 57 14.22 -2.07 4.63
CA PRO A 57 13.50 -1.14 5.48
C PRO A 57 12.15 -0.78 4.83
N PRO A 58 11.04 -0.81 5.58
CA PRO A 58 9.80 -0.19 5.13
C PRO A 58 10.09 1.30 4.83
N PRO A 59 9.59 1.89 3.72
CA PRO A 59 8.37 1.51 2.99
C PRO A 59 8.53 1.21 1.47
N ASP A 60 9.71 0.81 1.00
CA ASP A 60 10.02 0.88 -0.44
C ASP A 60 9.57 -0.36 -1.23
N PHE A 61 8.25 -0.45 -1.46
CA PHE A 61 7.64 -1.46 -2.34
C PHE A 61 7.30 -0.88 -3.73
N PRO A 62 7.38 -1.70 -4.80
CA PRO A 62 7.74 -3.12 -4.82
C PRO A 62 9.25 -3.36 -4.64
N ALA A 63 9.62 -4.58 -4.28
CA ALA A 63 11.01 -5.04 -4.25
C ALA A 63 11.14 -6.43 -4.90
N ALA A 64 12.29 -6.74 -5.49
CA ALA A 64 12.56 -8.04 -6.09
C ALA A 64 13.96 -8.54 -5.71
N GLN A 65 14.06 -9.77 -5.23
CA GLN A 65 15.32 -10.48 -5.09
C GLN A 65 15.64 -11.17 -6.42
N VAL A 66 16.58 -10.60 -7.18
CA VAL A 66 16.90 -11.03 -8.55
C VAL A 66 18.05 -12.03 -8.63
N ALA A 67 18.83 -12.14 -7.54
CA ALA A 67 19.84 -13.16 -7.29
C ALA A 67 20.04 -13.31 -5.76
N PRO A 68 20.72 -14.38 -5.28
CA PRO A 68 21.07 -14.49 -3.87
C PRO A 68 21.83 -13.25 -3.37
N GLY A 69 21.31 -12.58 -2.33
CA GLY A 69 21.88 -11.33 -1.80
C GLY A 69 21.69 -10.07 -2.66
N GLU A 70 21.03 -10.14 -3.83
CA GLU A 70 20.81 -8.98 -4.71
C GLU A 70 19.33 -8.60 -4.74
N VAL A 71 19.02 -7.41 -4.23
CA VAL A 71 17.65 -6.87 -4.15
C VAL A 71 17.55 -5.58 -4.97
N LEU A 72 16.56 -5.52 -5.84
CA LEU A 72 16.12 -4.30 -6.53
C LEU A 72 14.91 -3.72 -5.81
N ILE A 73 14.93 -2.42 -5.61
CA ILE A 73 13.87 -1.67 -4.93
C ILE A 73 13.25 -0.69 -5.92
N GLY A 74 11.91 -0.63 -5.92
CA GLY A 74 11.14 0.27 -6.76
C GLY A 74 10.80 -0.33 -8.13
N CYS A 75 9.66 0.12 -8.65
CA CYS A 75 9.10 -0.36 -9.91
C CYS A 75 10.07 -0.12 -11.08
N ASP A 76 10.62 1.08 -11.21
CA ASP A 76 11.49 1.46 -12.33
C ASP A 76 12.74 0.58 -12.45
N ALA A 77 13.41 0.29 -11.32
CA ALA A 77 14.61 -0.55 -11.30
C ALA A 77 14.29 -1.99 -11.74
N ILE A 78 13.19 -2.54 -11.24
CA ILE A 78 12.76 -3.91 -11.57
C ILE A 78 12.35 -3.99 -13.04
N ILE A 79 11.54 -3.03 -13.53
CA ILE A 79 11.12 -2.97 -14.93
C ILE A 79 12.34 -2.85 -15.85
N ALA A 80 13.28 -1.94 -15.57
CA ALA A 80 14.48 -1.77 -16.38
C ALA A 80 15.31 -3.06 -16.45
N HIS A 81 15.50 -3.74 -15.31
CA HIS A 81 16.22 -5.02 -15.24
C HIS A 81 15.59 -6.08 -16.15
N TYR A 82 14.29 -6.32 -16.03
CA TYR A 82 13.63 -7.38 -16.79
C TYR A 82 13.36 -7.00 -18.24
N ALA A 83 13.13 -5.71 -18.54
CA ALA A 83 12.99 -5.24 -19.92
C ALA A 83 14.29 -5.48 -20.71
N GLN A 84 15.44 -5.09 -20.14
CA GLN A 84 16.74 -5.33 -20.77
C GLN A 84 17.00 -6.83 -20.95
N ARG A 85 16.77 -7.63 -19.91
CA ARG A 85 17.13 -9.06 -19.88
C ARG A 85 16.23 -9.92 -20.77
N ARG A 86 15.00 -9.47 -21.06
CA ARG A 86 14.01 -10.21 -21.87
C ARG A 86 13.74 -9.57 -23.23
N GLY A 87 14.41 -8.46 -23.55
CA GLY A 87 14.18 -7.72 -24.80
C GLY A 87 12.77 -7.14 -24.92
N LEU A 88 12.15 -6.79 -23.78
CA LEU A 88 10.83 -6.17 -23.77
C LEU A 88 10.97 -4.66 -23.96
N ASN A 89 9.99 -4.05 -24.63
CA ASN A 89 9.88 -2.61 -24.79
C ASN A 89 8.65 -2.09 -24.01
N PRO A 90 8.82 -1.57 -22.77
CA PRO A 90 7.72 -1.07 -21.96
C PRO A 90 6.87 0.01 -22.65
N ASP A 91 7.47 0.83 -23.51
CA ASP A 91 6.74 1.88 -24.24
C ASP A 91 5.79 1.30 -25.31
N GLY A 92 6.07 0.08 -25.78
CA GLY A 92 5.28 -0.66 -26.75
C GLY A 92 4.24 -1.60 -26.14
N MET A 93 4.10 -1.64 -24.82
CA MET A 93 3.23 -2.57 -24.07
C MET A 93 1.88 -1.91 -23.75
N PRO A 94 0.82 -2.07 -24.58
CA PRO A 94 -0.43 -1.34 -24.44
C PRO A 94 -1.16 -1.52 -23.09
N TYR A 95 -1.13 -2.71 -22.48
CA TYR A 95 -1.82 -2.93 -21.20
C TYR A 95 -1.08 -2.23 -20.04
N TYR A 96 0.24 -2.37 -19.97
CA TYR A 96 1.11 -1.67 -19.04
C TYR A 96 0.94 -0.15 -19.17
N GLN A 97 0.96 0.38 -20.40
CA GLN A 97 0.75 1.80 -20.66
C GLN A 97 -0.65 2.27 -20.24
N TYR A 98 -1.69 1.45 -20.46
CA TYR A 98 -3.04 1.74 -19.99
C TYR A 98 -3.09 1.85 -18.46
N VAL A 99 -2.49 0.91 -17.74
CA VAL A 99 -2.44 0.89 -16.27
C VAL A 99 -1.67 2.09 -15.73
N GLN A 100 -0.49 2.37 -16.29
CA GLN A 100 0.38 3.48 -15.88
C GLN A 100 -0.30 4.84 -16.07
N ARG A 101 -0.90 5.08 -17.25
CA ARG A 101 -1.50 6.38 -17.62
C ARG A 101 -2.91 6.59 -17.04
N GLY A 102 -3.59 5.51 -16.66
CA GLY A 102 -4.94 5.52 -16.13
C GLY A 102 -4.98 5.26 -14.61
N PRO A 103 -5.27 4.03 -14.16
CA PRO A 103 -5.42 3.68 -12.75
C PRO A 103 -4.30 4.17 -11.83
N VAL A 104 -3.04 3.88 -12.16
CA VAL A 104 -1.89 4.23 -11.30
C VAL A 104 -1.75 5.75 -11.15
N ARG A 105 -1.87 6.48 -12.27
CA ARG A 105 -1.88 7.95 -12.24
C ARG A 105 -2.94 8.51 -11.29
N ARG A 106 -4.16 7.96 -11.34
CA ARG A 106 -5.27 8.39 -10.46
C ARG A 106 -5.00 8.07 -8.99
N MET A 107 -4.39 6.92 -8.69
CA MET A 107 -4.03 6.55 -7.32
C MET A 107 -2.96 7.49 -6.75
N ARG A 108 -1.91 7.80 -7.53
CA ARG A 108 -0.87 8.78 -7.17
C ARG A 108 -1.44 10.17 -6.94
N GLU A 109 -2.32 10.64 -7.83
CA GLU A 109 -3.04 11.92 -7.67
C GLU A 109 -3.84 11.96 -6.35
N GLN A 110 -4.46 10.86 -5.93
CA GLN A 110 -5.23 10.78 -4.70
C GLN A 110 -4.34 10.74 -3.44
N ALA A 111 -3.25 9.98 -3.48
CA ALA A 111 -2.27 9.93 -2.38
C ALA A 111 -1.65 11.32 -2.15
N ALA A 112 -1.27 12.01 -3.23
CA ALA A 112 -0.74 13.38 -3.17
C ALA A 112 -1.73 14.35 -2.50
N ARG A 113 -3.05 14.23 -2.77
CA ARG A 113 -4.09 15.04 -2.12
C ARG A 113 -4.22 14.77 -0.62
N ARG A 114 -3.82 13.59 -0.15
CA ARG A 114 -3.87 13.18 1.26
C ARG A 114 -2.59 13.52 2.02
N GLY A 115 -1.53 13.96 1.32
CA GLY A 115 -0.20 14.13 1.90
C GLY A 115 0.46 12.80 2.26
N GLU A 116 0.03 11.71 1.64
CA GLU A 116 0.64 10.38 1.81
C GLU A 116 1.85 10.26 0.87
N PRO A 117 3.01 9.76 1.34
CA PRO A 117 4.13 9.48 0.46
C PRO A 117 3.77 8.39 -0.56
N ASP A 118 4.41 8.44 -1.74
CA ASP A 118 4.13 7.47 -2.80
C ASP A 118 4.37 6.05 -2.28
N GLY A 119 3.38 5.17 -2.45
CA GLY A 119 3.36 3.82 -1.86
C GLY A 119 2.62 3.69 -0.52
N ALA A 120 2.40 4.75 0.27
CA ALA A 120 1.65 4.70 1.52
C ALA A 120 0.15 4.87 1.28
N LEU A 121 -0.49 3.90 0.64
CA LEU A 121 -1.95 3.86 0.63
C LEU A 121 -2.43 3.36 2.01
N GLY A 122 -2.93 4.30 2.80
CA GLY A 122 -3.10 4.22 4.24
C GLY A 122 -3.79 2.96 4.77
N THR A 123 -3.29 2.55 5.94
CA THR A 123 -3.98 1.74 6.95
C THR A 123 -5.25 2.47 7.41
N SER A 124 -6.30 2.47 6.59
CA SER A 124 -7.62 2.97 7.02
C SER A 124 -8.34 1.91 7.89
N GLY A 125 -7.65 1.47 8.94
CA GLY A 125 -8.21 0.86 10.14
C GLY A 125 -8.63 1.92 11.18
N LYS A 126 -8.91 3.16 10.75
CA LYS A 126 -9.64 4.10 11.62
C LYS A 126 -11.12 3.75 11.53
N GLU A 127 -11.60 3.04 12.56
CA GLU A 127 -13.00 2.77 12.85
C GLU A 127 -13.91 3.86 12.25
N ARG A 128 -14.74 3.47 11.28
CA ARG A 128 -15.93 4.24 10.93
C ARG A 128 -16.79 4.28 12.19
N LYS A 129 -16.64 5.33 13.01
CA LYS A 129 -17.66 5.70 13.98
C LYS A 129 -18.94 5.89 13.20
N THR A 130 -19.82 4.89 13.31
CA THR A 130 -21.12 4.91 12.68
C THR A 130 -21.85 6.17 13.14
N ARG A 131 -22.57 6.82 12.22
CA ARG A 131 -23.36 8.04 12.45
C ARG A 131 -24.35 7.93 13.63
N THR A 132 -24.58 6.72 14.12
CA THR A 132 -25.35 6.37 15.31
C THR A 132 -24.71 6.81 16.63
N ASP A 133 -23.39 6.98 16.70
CA ASP A 133 -22.70 7.28 17.97
C ASP A 133 -22.76 8.78 18.35
N ARG A 134 -22.97 9.67 17.36
CA ARG A 134 -23.11 11.12 17.61
C ARG A 134 -24.40 11.50 18.34
N ARG A 135 -25.39 10.60 18.41
CA ARG A 135 -26.66 10.85 19.13
C ARG A 135 -26.61 10.50 20.62
N ARG A 136 -25.63 9.72 21.10
CA ARG A 136 -25.58 9.33 22.53
C ARG A 136 -24.89 10.36 23.44
N ASN A 137 -24.00 11.20 22.91
CA ASN A 137 -23.26 12.18 23.72
C ASN A 137 -23.83 13.61 23.74
N GLY A 138 -24.96 13.88 23.05
CA GLY A 138 -25.65 15.18 23.10
C GLY A 138 -26.74 15.29 24.17
N GLY A 139 -26.99 14.23 24.96
CA GLY A 139 -28.17 14.08 25.82
C GLY A 139 -27.93 14.19 27.33
N ARG A 140 -26.85 14.85 27.77
CA ARG A 140 -26.57 15.11 29.19
C ARG A 140 -26.29 16.59 29.48
N LEU A 141 -27.07 17.49 28.89
CA LEU A 141 -27.36 18.77 29.55
C LEU A 141 -28.56 18.52 30.47
N SER A 142 -28.20 18.03 31.65
CA SER A 142 -29.06 17.94 32.82
C SER A 142 -29.82 19.25 33.01
N ARG A 143 -31.13 19.10 33.01
CA ARG A 143 -32.11 19.99 33.61
C ARG A 143 -31.61 20.43 34.99
N LEU A 144 -30.99 21.60 35.10
CA LEU A 144 -30.95 22.34 36.36
C LEU A 144 -32.14 23.30 36.33
N ARG A 145 -33.31 22.74 36.63
CA ARG A 145 -34.53 23.52 36.84
C ARG A 145 -34.38 24.28 38.16
N HIS A 146 -34.57 25.59 38.07
CA HIS A 146 -35.20 26.47 39.06
C HIS A 146 -35.75 25.76 40.30
N ARG A 147 -35.15 26.02 41.46
CA ARG A 147 -35.83 26.05 42.78
C ARG A 147 -34.90 26.68 43.82
N LEU A 148 -34.95 28.00 43.93
CA LEU A 148 -34.74 28.69 45.20
C LEU A 148 -35.99 29.55 45.42
N ALA A 149 -36.80 29.08 46.38
CA ALA A 149 -37.92 29.77 46.98
C ALA A 149 -37.44 31.13 47.51
N VAL A 150 -38.03 32.26 47.11
CA VAL A 150 -39.20 32.88 47.77
C VAL A 150 -39.17 32.66 49.28
N GLY A 151 -38.60 33.62 50.00
CA GLY A 151 -38.81 33.78 51.42
C GLY A 151 -40.23 34.27 51.68
N ASP A 152 -40.90 33.60 52.61
CA ASP A 152 -42.17 34.05 53.18
C ASP A 152 -41.96 35.29 54.08
N PRO A 153 -42.83 36.31 53.99
CA PRO A 153 -43.03 37.29 55.05
C PRO A 153 -44.27 36.93 55.88
N ALA A 154 -44.09 36.83 57.20
CA ALA A 154 -45.11 37.09 58.22
C ALA A 154 -44.43 37.43 59.54
#